data_AF-A0A0B3S1F0-F1
#
_entry.id   AF-A0A0B3S1F0-F1
#
_cell.length_a   1.000
_cell.length_b   1.000
_cell.length_c   1.000
_cell.angle_alpha   90.00
_cell.angle_beta   90.00
_cell.angle_gamma   90.00
#
_symmetry.space_group_name_H-M   'P 1'
#
loop_
_entity.id
_entity.type
_entity.pdbx_description
1 polymer ?
#
loop_
_entity_poly.entity_id
_entity_poly.type
_entity_poly.pdbx_seq_one_letter_code
_entity_poly.pdbx_strand_id
1 'polypeptide(L)'
;MASFRMDCVLEWDGILSDPMTLTVNVIPDGPDHRGAGSFAMPTRFIGTAMRSEAPLRAIAHDGSGFDLTVHRFDMTTGIAYFRTLGALPVEDRRSA
;
A
#
# COMPACT_ATOMS: atom_id res chain seq x y z
N MET A 1 5.19 15.01 9.62
CA MET A 1 4.47 14.01 8.81
C MET A 1 4.55 12.70 9.56
N ALA A 2 3.42 12.08 9.91
CA ALA A 2 3.44 10.78 10.59
C ALA A 2 3.69 9.67 9.56
N SER A 3 4.43 8.64 9.93
CA SER A 3 4.67 7.47 9.06
C SER A 3 4.64 6.21 9.89
N PHE A 4 4.14 5.12 9.33
CA PHE A 4 4.22 3.80 9.95
C PHE A 4 4.76 2.76 8.97
N ARG A 5 5.21 1.64 9.53
CA ARG A 5 5.61 0.45 8.77
C ARG A 5 4.63 -0.67 9.04
N MET A 6 4.35 -1.45 8.01
CA MET A 6 3.43 -2.58 8.09
C MET A 6 4.05 -3.78 7.37
N ASP A 7 4.24 -4.88 8.09
CA ASP A 7 4.59 -6.17 7.51
C ASP A 7 3.30 -6.81 6.97
N CYS A 8 3.32 -7.12 5.68
CA CYS A 8 2.13 -7.52 4.95
C CYS A 8 2.46 -8.37 3.73
N VAL A 9 1.41 -8.93 3.14
CA VAL A 9 1.39 -9.33 1.73
C VAL A 9 0.56 -8.34 0.95
N LEU A 10 0.89 -8.19 -0.33
CA LEU A 10 0.08 -7.46 -1.28
C LEU A 10 -0.76 -8.46 -2.07
N GLU A 11 -2.02 -8.14 -2.31
CA GLU A 11 -2.91 -8.86 -3.22
C GLU A 11 -3.22 -7.95 -4.42
N TRP A 12 -2.96 -8.43 -5.63
CA TRP A 12 -3.39 -7.80 -6.87
C TRP A 12 -4.12 -8.81 -7.74
N ASP A 13 -5.43 -8.60 -7.96
CA ASP A 13 -6.21 -9.40 -8.91
C ASP A 13 -6.09 -10.92 -8.65
N GLY A 14 -6.17 -11.30 -7.37
CA GLY A 14 -6.02 -12.69 -6.91
C GLY A 14 -4.58 -13.21 -6.82
N ILE A 15 -3.56 -12.41 -7.18
CA ILE A 15 -2.15 -12.77 -7.02
C ILE A 15 -1.62 -12.18 -5.71
N LEU A 16 -0.99 -13.02 -4.88
CA LEU A 16 -0.35 -12.59 -3.65
C LEU A 16 1.16 -12.39 -3.84
N SER A 17 1.74 -11.34 -3.25
CA SER A 17 3.18 -11.11 -3.16
C SER A 17 3.86 -12.07 -2.16
N ASP A 18 5.20 -12.07 -2.15
CA ASP A 18 5.93 -12.53 -0.98
C ASP A 18 5.72 -11.55 0.19
N PRO A 19 5.88 -11.99 1.45
CA PRO A 19 5.85 -11.09 2.60
C PRO A 19 6.84 -9.93 2.44
N MET A 20 6.40 -8.73 2.82
CA MET A 20 7.19 -7.52 2.69
C MET A 20 6.77 -6.44 3.69
N THR A 21 7.64 -5.45 3.88
CA THR A 21 7.34 -4.29 4.71
C THR A 21 6.97 -3.08 3.84
N LEU A 22 5.76 -2.56 4.02
CA LEU A 22 5.36 -1.27 3.47
C LEU A 22 5.73 -0.14 4.43
N THR A 23 6.21 0.98 3.88
CA THR A 23 6.30 2.25 4.63
C THR A 23 5.24 3.20 4.09
N VAL A 24 4.34 3.64 4.97
CA VAL A 24 3.22 4.52 4.63
C VAL A 24 3.42 5.86 5.32
N ASN A 25 3.44 6.92 4.52
CA ASN A 25 3.41 8.29 5.01
C ASN A 25 1.96 8.77 5.10
N VAL A 26 1.52 9.13 6.30
CA VAL A 26 0.18 9.66 6.55
C VAL A 26 0.14 11.12 6.13
N ILE A 27 -0.85 11.48 5.33
CA ILE A 27 -1.16 12.84 4.90
C ILE A 27 -2.18 13.39 5.91
N PRO A 28 -1.79 14.32 6.80
CA PRO A 28 -2.62 14.77 7.92
C PRO A 28 -3.80 15.65 7.48
N ASP A 29 -3.78 16.22 6.27
CA ASP A 29 -4.82 17.13 5.80
C ASP A 29 -5.86 16.40 4.95
N GLY A 30 -6.97 16.00 5.58
CA GLY A 30 -8.17 15.46 4.92
C GLY A 30 -9.06 14.68 5.89
N PRO A 31 -10.39 14.61 5.64
CA PRO A 31 -11.33 13.92 6.53
C PRO A 31 -11.02 12.42 6.73
N ASP A 32 -10.25 11.82 5.81
CA ASP A 32 -10.04 10.37 5.77
C ASP A 32 -8.63 9.92 6.20
N HIS A 33 -7.68 10.78 6.59
CA HIS A 33 -6.29 10.35 6.90
C HIS A 33 -5.68 9.42 5.84
N ARG A 34 -5.45 9.94 4.62
CA ARG A 34 -4.91 9.15 3.49
C ARG A 34 -3.42 8.92 3.63
N GLY A 35 -2.92 7.86 2.98
CA GLY A 35 -1.51 7.52 2.92
C GLY A 35 -0.92 7.63 1.53
N ALA A 36 0.39 7.83 1.47
CA ALA A 36 1.19 7.64 0.27
C ALA A 36 2.53 6.98 0.61
N GLY A 37 3.12 6.28 -0.35
CA GLY A 37 4.40 5.62 -0.14
C GLY A 37 4.95 5.01 -1.41
N SER A 38 5.98 4.19 -1.23
CA SER A 38 6.58 3.43 -2.31
C SER A 38 7.02 2.05 -1.85
N PHE A 39 7.07 1.09 -2.77
CA PHE A 39 7.56 -0.25 -2.52
C PHE A 39 8.28 -0.82 -3.73
N ALA A 40 9.18 -1.78 -3.50
CA ALA A 40 9.78 -2.56 -4.57
C ALA A 40 8.74 -3.51 -5.17
N MET A 41 8.41 -3.32 -6.44
CA MET A 41 7.36 -4.07 -7.12
C MET A 41 7.69 -5.56 -7.13
N PRO A 42 6.85 -6.44 -6.55
CA PRO A 42 7.04 -7.87 -6.66
C PRO A 42 7.06 -8.30 -8.13
N THR A 43 8.04 -9.12 -8.54
CA THR A 43 8.21 -9.54 -9.95
C THR A 43 6.95 -10.15 -10.54
N ARG A 44 6.20 -10.91 -9.73
CA ARG A 44 4.93 -11.54 -10.12
C ARG A 44 3.82 -10.53 -10.48
N PHE A 45 3.94 -9.28 -10.04
CA PHE A 45 2.97 -8.21 -10.33
C PHE A 45 3.30 -7.41 -11.58
N ILE A 46 4.50 -7.52 -12.16
CA ILE A 46 4.86 -6.72 -13.34
C ILE A 46 3.88 -6.96 -14.50
N GLY A 47 3.44 -8.20 -14.70
CA GLY A 47 2.42 -8.53 -15.72
C GLY A 47 1.03 -8.00 -15.38
N THR A 48 0.64 -8.05 -14.10
CA THR A 48 -0.67 -7.57 -13.59
C THR A 48 -0.78 -6.05 -13.61
N ALA A 49 0.29 -5.35 -13.18
CA ALA A 49 0.36 -3.89 -13.13
C ALA A 49 0.16 -3.23 -14.50
N MET A 50 0.45 -3.95 -15.59
CA MET A 50 0.26 -3.48 -16.96
C MET A 50 -1.14 -3.73 -17.53
N ARG A 51 -2.00 -4.47 -16.82
CA ARG A 51 -3.29 -4.98 -17.34
C ARG A 51 -4.47 -4.70 -16.42
N SER A 52 -4.24 -4.60 -15.12
CA SER A 52 -5.30 -4.50 -14.12
C SER A 52 -5.51 -3.05 -13.68
N GLU A 53 -6.78 -2.62 -13.68
CA GLU A 53 -7.22 -1.37 -13.06
C GLU A 53 -7.69 -1.58 -11.61
N ALA A 54 -7.66 -2.83 -11.13
CA ALA A 54 -8.10 -3.16 -9.79
C ALA A 54 -7.16 -2.53 -8.74
N PRO A 55 -7.70 -2.02 -7.63
CA PRO A 55 -6.89 -1.64 -6.48
C PRO A 55 -6.04 -2.81 -5.98
N LEU A 56 -4.88 -2.46 -5.44
CA LEU A 56 -4.04 -3.39 -4.71
C LEU A 56 -4.47 -3.40 -3.25
N ARG A 57 -4.55 -4.57 -2.62
CA ARG A 57 -4.84 -4.67 -1.18
C ARG A 57 -3.58 -5.03 -0.41
N ALA A 58 -3.26 -4.25 0.61
CA ALA A 58 -2.22 -4.59 1.57
C ALA A 58 -2.85 -5.30 2.78
N ILE A 59 -2.39 -6.51 3.10
CA ILE A 59 -2.97 -7.38 4.12
C ILE A 59 -1.90 -7.70 5.17
N ALA A 60 -2.11 -7.20 6.38
CA ALA A 60 -1.25 -7.47 7.54
C ALA A 60 -1.45 -8.89 8.08
N HIS A 61 -0.54 -9.32 8.94
CA HIS A 61 -0.57 -10.67 9.54
C HIS A 61 -1.80 -10.96 10.39
N ASP A 62 -2.42 -9.93 10.99
CA ASP A 62 -3.65 -10.04 11.76
C ASP A 62 -4.93 -10.06 10.90
N GLY A 63 -4.77 -10.02 9.56
CA GLY A 63 -5.86 -9.96 8.59
C GLY A 63 -6.42 -8.56 8.35
N SER A 64 -5.96 -7.54 9.10
CA SER A 64 -6.28 -6.15 8.80
C SER A 64 -5.60 -5.70 7.50
N GLY A 65 -6.06 -4.60 6.93
CA GLY A 65 -5.50 -4.14 5.67
C GLY A 65 -6.15 -2.87 5.15
N PHE A 66 -5.63 -2.38 4.04
CA PHE A 66 -6.16 -1.24 3.32
C PHE A 66 -5.91 -1.38 1.83
N ASP A 67 -6.77 -0.76 1.04
CA ASP A 67 -6.62 -0.71 -0.41
C ASP A 67 -5.72 0.46 -0.81
N LEU A 68 -5.00 0.29 -1.92
CA LEU A 68 -4.11 1.30 -2.48
C LEU A 68 -4.11 1.22 -4.01
N THR A 69 -3.74 2.33 -4.64
CA THR A 69 -3.53 2.40 -6.09
C THR A 69 -2.11 2.82 -6.40
N VAL A 70 -1.50 2.09 -7.33
CA VAL A 70 -0.20 2.47 -7.90
C VAL A 70 -0.47 3.53 -8.96
N HIS A 71 0.11 4.72 -8.79
CA HIS A 71 -0.07 5.84 -9.72
C HIS A 71 1.20 6.12 -10.55
N ARG A 72 2.33 5.53 -10.16
CA ARG A 72 3.57 5.58 -10.92
C ARG A 72 4.37 4.30 -10.66
N PHE A 73 4.94 3.74 -11.71
CA PHE A 73 5.90 2.65 -11.63
C PHE A 73 7.18 3.04 -12.38
N ASP A 74 8.30 2.99 -11.69
CA ASP A 74 9.63 3.20 -12.26
C ASP A 74 10.21 1.85 -12.69
N MET A 75 10.23 1.58 -14.00
CA MET A 75 10.75 0.33 -14.55
C MET A 75 12.27 0.20 -14.43
N THR A 76 12.99 1.31 -14.28
CA THR A 76 14.45 1.29 -14.16
C THR A 76 14.87 0.83 -12.77
N THR A 77 14.15 1.28 -11.73
CA THR A 77 14.45 0.91 -10.35
C THR A 77 13.56 -0.21 -9.80
N GLY A 78 12.48 -0.56 -10.50
CA GLY A 78 11.46 -1.50 -10.03
C GLY A 78 10.63 -0.96 -8.86
N ILE A 79 10.52 0.37 -8.70
CA ILE A 79 9.81 0.99 -7.57
C ILE A 79 8.42 1.44 -7.99
N ALA A 80 7.40 1.00 -7.25
CA ALA A 80 6.02 1.44 -7.37
C ALA A 80 5.72 2.53 -6.35
N TYR A 81 5.04 3.59 -6.77
CA TYR A 81 4.55 4.67 -5.91
C TYR A 81 3.03 4.58 -5.82
N PHE A 82 2.51 4.66 -4.59
CA PHE A 82 1.11 4.43 -4.33
C PHE A 82 0.45 5.52 -3.49
N ARG A 83 -0.88 5.51 -3.53
CA ARG A 83 -1.76 6.22 -2.58
C ARG A 83 -2.77 5.24 -2.02
N THR A 84 -3.17 5.41 -0.77
CA THR A 84 -4.23 4.58 -0.20
C THR A 84 -5.59 5.03 -0.67
N LEU A 85 -6.51 4.08 -0.76
CA LEU A 85 -7.93 4.30 -0.96
C LEU A 85 -8.60 4.31 0.41
N GLY A 86 -9.30 5.41 0.70
CA GLY A 86 -9.98 5.57 1.98
C GLY A 86 -9.02 5.77 3.16
N ALA A 87 -9.57 5.55 4.35
CA ALA A 87 -8.87 5.80 5.59
C ALA A 87 -7.88 4.70 5.93
N LEU A 88 -6.71 5.13 6.37
CA LEU A 88 -5.72 4.23 6.94
C LEU A 88 -6.24 3.70 8.29
N PRO A 89 -5.98 2.43 8.63
CA PRO A 89 -6.20 1.90 9.97
C PRO A 89 -5.08 2.41 10.90
N VAL A 90 -4.88 3.72 10.93
CA VAL A 90 -4.10 4.32 12.01
C VAL A 90 -5.04 4.23 13.20
N GLU A 91 -4.77 3.30 14.11
CA GLU A 91 -5.39 3.34 15.43
C GLU A 91 -5.38 4.80 15.87
N ASP A 92 -6.55 5.30 16.27
CA ASP A 92 -6.73 6.59 16.90
C ASP A 92 -5.99 6.51 18.25
N ARG A 93 -4.66 6.46 18.20
CA ARG A 93 -3.75 6.47 19.35
C ARG A 93 -3.63 7.92 19.81
N ARG A 94 -4.77 8.60 19.91
CA ARG A 94 -4.98 9.67 20.86
C ARG A 94 -5.37 8.99 22.17
N SER A 95 -4.33 8.58 22.91
CA SER A 95 -4.41 8.34 24.36
C SER A 95 -5.29 9.41 25.00
N ALA A 96 -6.36 9.05 25.73
CA ALA A 96 -6.34 8.52 27.10
C ALA A 96 -5.56 9.45 28.05
#